data_AF-A0A969IAY0-F1
#
_entry.id   AF-A0A969IAY0-F1
#
_cell.length_a   1.000
_cell.length_b   1.000
_cell.length_c   1.000
_cell.angle_alpha   90.00
_cell.angle_beta   90.00
_cell.angle_gamma   90.00
#
_symmetry.space_group_name_H-M   'P 1'
#
loop_
_entity.id
_entity.type
_entity.pdbx_description
1 polymer ?
#
loop_
_entity_poly.entity_id
_entity_poly.type
_entity_poly.pdbx_seq_one_letter_code
_entity_poly.pdbx_strand_id
1 'polypeptide(L)'
;MAFDGSHVSHDSAYYADAMTMALPAGEFFTRWITHYCAPIFVFLAGVSAFLYGSRGRSNGEVAKFLLTRGAWLIAIEFTVVRLAFTFNLTYDFMFMQVIWAIGCAMLVLAGLIYLPRWAIATFALTMIFGHNLLDSIEAGNSWRWLWVMAHAPGVIKPTPT
;
A
#
# COMPACT_ATOMS: atom_id res chain seq x y z
N MET A 1 -18.60 6.41 6.95
CA MET A 1 -18.62 6.72 8.39
C MET A 1 -17.84 8.01 8.58
N ALA A 2 -18.48 9.06 9.09
CA ALA A 2 -17.82 10.32 9.42
C ALA A 2 -17.12 10.13 10.78
N PHE A 3 -15.85 10.50 10.84
CA PHE A 3 -15.01 10.39 12.03
C PHE A 3 -15.47 11.43 13.06
N ASP A 4 -16.13 10.99 14.12
CA ASP A 4 -16.36 11.78 15.33
C ASP A 4 -15.35 11.35 16.40
N GLY A 5 -14.63 12.31 16.98
CA GLY A 5 -13.46 12.07 17.85
C GLY A 5 -13.75 11.37 19.18
N SER A 6 -15.03 11.07 19.48
CA SER A 6 -15.46 10.36 20.69
C SER A 6 -15.90 8.92 20.46
N HIS A 7 -16.14 8.53 19.20
CA HIS A 7 -16.44 7.16 18.83
C HIS A 7 -15.24 6.55 18.12
N VAL A 8 -14.53 5.67 18.84
CA VAL A 8 -13.61 4.73 18.18
C VAL A 8 -14.47 3.91 17.24
N SER A 9 -14.18 3.97 15.94
CA SER A 9 -14.95 3.21 14.98
C SER A 9 -14.86 1.73 15.36
N HIS A 10 -16.01 1.09 15.59
CA HIS A 10 -16.12 -0.37 15.65
C HIS A 10 -15.91 -0.97 14.25
N ASP A 11 -14.98 -0.40 13.50
CA ASP A 11 -14.64 -0.81 12.15
C ASP A 11 -13.69 -2.00 12.28
N SER A 12 -14.08 -3.10 11.68
CA SER A 12 -13.35 -4.36 11.77
C SER A 12 -11.94 -4.29 11.16
N ALA A 13 -11.54 -3.16 10.56
CA ALA A 13 -10.18 -2.88 10.11
C ALA A 13 -9.12 -3.02 11.23
N TYR A 14 -9.51 -2.87 12.50
CA TYR A 14 -8.61 -3.05 13.66
C TYR A 14 -8.61 -4.46 14.26
N TYR A 15 -9.52 -5.35 13.84
CA TYR A 15 -9.71 -6.67 14.43
C TYR A 15 -9.15 -7.75 13.49
N ALA A 16 -8.17 -8.52 13.95
CA ALA A 16 -7.55 -9.59 13.15
C ALA A 16 -8.54 -10.74 12.82
N ASP A 17 -9.58 -10.87 13.63
CA ASP A 17 -10.69 -11.83 13.55
C ASP A 17 -11.87 -11.34 12.68
N ALA A 18 -11.74 -10.16 12.07
CA ALA A 18 -12.76 -9.53 11.23
C ALA A 18 -13.28 -10.38 10.07
N MET A 19 -12.49 -11.35 9.58
CA MET A 19 -12.91 -12.26 8.51
C MET A 19 -13.92 -13.32 8.96
N THR A 20 -14.04 -13.60 10.27
CA THR A 20 -14.90 -14.67 10.80
C THR A 20 -16.21 -14.17 11.42
N MET A 21 -16.36 -12.85 11.56
CA MET A 21 -17.57 -12.24 12.12
C MET A 21 -18.69 -12.13 11.08
N ALA A 22 -19.89 -12.53 11.47
CA ALA A 22 -21.09 -12.36 10.65
C ALA A 22 -21.44 -10.86 10.58
N LEU A 23 -21.28 -10.27 9.39
CA LEU A 23 -21.56 -8.86 9.14
C LEU A 23 -22.98 -8.66 8.58
N PRO A 24 -23.65 -7.55 8.89
CA PRO A 24 -24.86 -7.13 8.18
C PRO A 24 -24.59 -7.03 6.67
N ALA A 25 -25.60 -7.35 5.84
CA ALA A 25 -25.43 -7.45 4.39
C ALA A 25 -24.77 -6.21 3.75
N GLY A 26 -25.12 -5.00 4.20
CA GLY A 26 -24.55 -3.75 3.68
C GLY A 26 -23.04 -3.59 3.93
N GLU A 27 -22.56 -3.98 5.10
CA GLU A 27 -21.12 -3.91 5.44
C GLU A 27 -20.32 -4.98 4.69
N PHE A 28 -20.90 -6.17 4.55
CA PHE A 28 -20.31 -7.23 3.73
C PHE A 28 -20.13 -6.78 2.27
N PHE A 29 -21.16 -6.22 1.64
CA PHE A 29 -21.09 -5.79 0.23
C PHE A 29 -20.07 -4.67 0.02
N THR A 30 -20.00 -3.68 0.91
CA THR A 30 -19.03 -2.58 0.78
C THR A 30 -17.59 -3.07 0.94
N ARG A 31 -17.33 -4.01 1.86
CA ARG A 31 -16.01 -4.66 2.00
C ARG A 31 -15.66 -5.52 0.81
N TRP A 32 -16.59 -6.35 0.36
CA TRP A 32 -16.38 -7.20 -0.82
C TRP A 32 -16.01 -6.34 -2.03
N ILE A 33 -16.76 -5.28 -2.33
CA ILE A 33 -16.47 -4.38 -3.46
C ILE A 33 -15.08 -3.75 -3.33
N THR A 34 -14.77 -3.17 -2.15
CA THR A 34 -13.49 -2.47 -1.94
C THR A 34 -12.29 -3.42 -1.94
N HIS A 35 -12.47 -4.66 -1.47
CA HIS A 35 -11.44 -5.70 -1.49
C HIS A 35 -11.05 -6.12 -2.91
N TYR A 36 -11.99 -6.14 -3.87
CA TYR A 36 -11.66 -6.37 -5.29
C TYR A 36 -11.20 -5.10 -6.01
N CYS A 37 -11.72 -3.94 -5.63
CA CYS A 37 -11.34 -2.66 -6.24
C CYS A 37 -9.84 -2.38 -6.10
N ALA A 38 -9.29 -2.58 -4.89
CA ALA A 38 -7.87 -2.33 -4.62
C ALA A 38 -6.92 -3.11 -5.56
N PRO A 39 -6.95 -4.46 -5.67
CA PRO A 39 -6.06 -5.20 -6.54
C PRO A 39 -6.28 -4.89 -8.03
N ILE A 40 -7.53 -4.66 -8.45
CA ILE A 40 -7.82 -4.26 -9.84
C ILE A 40 -7.20 -2.90 -10.15
N PHE A 41 -7.31 -1.92 -9.24
CA PHE A 41 -6.72 -0.60 -9.43
C PHE A 41 -5.20 -0.65 -9.57
N VAL A 42 -4.52 -1.42 -8.71
CA VAL A 42 -3.06 -1.60 -8.80
C VAL A 42 -2.66 -2.32 -10.08
N PHE A 43 -3.42 -3.35 -10.49
CA PHE A 43 -3.20 -4.05 -11.75
C PHE A 43 -3.32 -3.12 -12.96
N LEU A 44 -4.40 -2.33 -13.03
CA LEU A 44 -4.61 -1.36 -14.10
C LEU A 44 -3.55 -0.26 -14.10
N ALA A 45 -3.07 0.18 -12.93
CA ALA A 45 -1.94 1.10 -12.84
C ALA A 45 -0.68 0.49 -13.47
N GLY A 46 -0.37 -0.79 -13.20
CA GLY A 46 0.72 -1.51 -13.84
C GLY A 46 0.56 -1.65 -15.37
N VAL A 47 -0.63 -2.03 -15.85
CA VAL A 47 -0.94 -2.11 -17.28
C VAL A 47 -0.79 -0.74 -17.95
N SER A 48 -1.23 0.34 -17.29
CA SER A 48 -1.07 1.70 -17.82
C SER A 48 0.40 2.09 -18.00
N ALA A 49 1.28 1.69 -17.07
CA ALA A 49 2.71 1.92 -17.17
C ALA A 49 3.33 1.13 -18.34
N PHE A 50 2.91 -0.12 -18.54
CA PHE A 50 3.34 -0.93 -19.68
C PHE A 50 2.93 -0.32 -21.02
N LEU A 51 1.66 0.08 -21.16
CA LEU A 51 1.15 0.73 -22.36
C LEU A 51 1.80 2.10 -22.62
N TYR A 52 2.17 2.81 -21.56
CA TYR A 52 2.90 4.07 -21.68
C TYR A 52 4.29 3.85 -22.30
N GLY A 53 5.00 2.79 -21.91
CA GLY A 53 6.29 2.40 -22.49
C GLY A 53 6.18 1.83 -23.91
N SER A 54 5.12 1.07 -24.21
CA SER A 54 4.94 0.44 -25.53
C SER A 54 4.69 1.44 -26.66
N ARG A 55 4.43 2.71 -26.35
CA ARG A 55 4.22 3.81 -27.31
C ARG A 55 5.52 4.43 -27.85
N GLY A 56 6.60 3.65 -27.90
CA GLY A 56 7.90 4.09 -28.43
C GLY A 56 8.68 5.03 -27.51
N ARG A 57 8.36 5.05 -26.21
CA ARG A 57 9.08 5.84 -25.22
C ARG A 57 10.32 5.10 -24.74
N SER A 58 11.37 5.85 -24.42
CA SER A 58 12.57 5.28 -23.82
C SER A 58 12.29 4.81 -22.38
N ASN A 59 13.03 3.80 -21.92
CA ASN A 59 12.91 3.32 -20.53
C ASN A 59 13.16 4.44 -19.51
N GLY A 60 14.02 5.41 -19.83
CA GLY A 60 14.29 6.57 -18.97
C GLY A 60 13.11 7.53 -18.85
N GLU A 61 12.35 7.76 -19.93
CA GLU A 61 11.12 8.58 -19.86
C GLU A 61 10.05 7.90 -19.02
N VAL A 62 9.86 6.59 -19.17
CA VAL A 62 8.90 5.83 -18.38
C VAL A 62 9.31 5.76 -16.91
N ALA A 63 10.61 5.56 -16.63
CA ALA A 63 11.15 5.60 -15.27
C ALA A 63 10.90 6.96 -14.62
N LYS A 64 11.21 8.07 -15.31
CA LYS A 64 10.98 9.42 -14.79
C LYS A 64 9.50 9.70 -14.55
N PHE A 65 8.62 9.24 -15.44
CA PHE A 65 7.18 9.34 -15.27
C PHE A 65 6.69 8.59 -14.02
N LEU A 66 7.16 7.36 -13.81
CA LEU A 66 6.83 6.56 -12.62
C LEU A 66 7.40 7.18 -11.34
N LEU A 67 8.65 7.66 -11.35
CA LEU A 67 9.29 8.29 -10.20
C LEU A 67 8.56 9.54 -9.76
N THR A 68 8.26 10.44 -10.70
CA THR A 68 7.60 11.71 -10.38
C THR A 68 6.18 11.50 -9.86
N ARG A 69 5.41 10.61 -10.48
CA ARG A 69 4.05 10.28 -10.00
C ARG A 69 4.06 9.53 -8.67
N GLY A 70 4.93 8.53 -8.52
CA GLY A 70 5.06 7.76 -7.28
C GLY A 70 5.44 8.64 -6.10
N ALA A 71 6.43 9.53 -6.29
CA ALA A 71 6.83 10.50 -5.27
C ALA A 71 5.70 11.46 -4.91
N TRP A 72 4.93 11.93 -5.89
CA TRP A 72 3.75 12.77 -5.63
C TRP A 72 2.67 12.04 -4.82
N LEU A 73 2.40 10.75 -5.11
CA LEU A 73 1.43 9.96 -4.34
C LEU A 73 1.87 9.79 -2.88
N ILE A 74 3.16 9.51 -2.65
CA ILE A 74 3.72 9.42 -1.30
C ILE A 74 3.60 10.76 -0.57
N ALA A 75 3.90 11.87 -1.24
CA ALA A 75 3.75 13.20 -0.65
C ALA A 75 2.29 13.51 -0.30
N ILE A 76 1.34 13.18 -1.19
CA ILE A 76 -0.09 13.36 -0.98
C ILE A 76 -0.60 12.56 0.22
N GLU A 77 -0.13 11.32 0.39
CA GLU A 77 -0.47 10.51 1.56
C GLU A 77 -0.09 11.22 2.86
N PHE A 78 1.19 11.61 2.98
CA PHE A 78 1.71 12.20 4.21
C PHE A 78 1.20 13.62 4.48
N THR A 79 0.64 14.29 3.48
CA THR A 79 0.14 15.68 3.61
C THR A 79 -1.39 15.73 3.57
N VAL A 80 -1.97 15.56 2.38
CA VAL A 80 -3.39 15.77 2.09
C VAL A 80 -4.26 14.70 2.75
N VAL A 81 -3.91 13.41 2.59
CA VAL A 81 -4.71 12.32 3.14
C VAL A 81 -4.66 12.33 4.66
N ARG A 82 -3.45 12.52 5.22
CA ARG A 82 -3.27 12.76 6.66
C ARG A 82 -4.15 13.89 7.18
N LEU A 83 -4.12 15.05 6.52
CA LEU A 83 -4.89 16.22 6.94
C LEU A 83 -6.40 15.98 6.82
N ALA A 84 -6.83 15.30 5.75
CA ALA A 84 -8.24 14.99 5.49
C ALA A 84 -8.84 14.02 6.51
N PHE A 85 -8.03 13.11 7.08
CA PHE A 85 -8.50 12.17 8.11
C PHE A 85 -8.37 12.71 9.53
N THR A 86 -7.26 13.40 9.84
CA THR A 86 -6.94 13.74 11.23
C THR A 86 -7.51 15.11 11.63
N PHE A 87 -7.77 16.02 10.68
CA PHE A 87 -8.19 17.43 10.89
C PHE A 87 -7.42 18.17 12.01
N ASN A 88 -6.27 17.64 12.41
CA ASN A 88 -5.47 18.05 13.55
C ASN A 88 -3.99 17.90 13.16
N LEU A 89 -3.19 18.90 13.51
CA LEU A 89 -1.77 18.97 13.14
C LEU A 89 -0.88 18.18 14.10
N THR A 90 -1.40 17.67 15.22
CA THR A 90 -0.65 16.86 16.19
C THR A 90 -0.23 15.52 15.58
N TYR A 91 1.02 15.12 15.82
CA TYR A 91 1.72 14.00 15.19
C TYR A 91 1.49 12.65 15.92
N ASP A 92 0.25 12.35 16.32
CA ASP A 92 0.00 11.18 17.19
C ASP A 92 -0.12 9.86 16.43
N PHE A 93 -0.64 9.85 15.19
CA PHE A 93 -0.82 8.65 14.38
C PHE A 93 -0.56 8.90 12.89
N MET A 94 0.16 7.97 12.24
CA MET A 94 0.45 8.00 10.81
C MET A 94 -0.09 6.74 10.14
N PHE A 95 -1.11 6.89 9.30
CA PHE A 95 -1.64 5.81 8.49
C PHE A 95 -0.82 5.70 7.20
N MET A 96 -0.32 4.50 6.90
CA MET A 96 0.26 4.16 5.60
C MET A 96 -0.78 3.32 4.85
N GLN A 97 -1.61 3.99 4.07
CA GLN A 97 -2.70 3.35 3.33
C GLN A 97 -2.26 2.95 1.92
N VAL A 98 -3.25 2.57 1.12
CA VAL A 98 -3.08 2.05 -0.24
C VAL A 98 -2.34 3.04 -1.15
N ILE A 99 -2.51 4.35 -0.97
CA ILE A 99 -1.85 5.38 -1.80
C ILE A 99 -0.32 5.33 -1.61
N TRP A 100 0.15 5.17 -0.37
CA TRP A 100 1.56 4.97 -0.08
C TRP A 100 2.10 3.71 -0.76
N ALA A 101 1.39 2.58 -0.62
CA ALA A 101 1.79 1.31 -1.21
C ALA A 101 1.91 1.40 -2.73
N ILE A 102 0.98 2.07 -3.40
CA ILE A 102 1.00 2.32 -4.85
C ILE A 102 2.16 3.23 -5.23
N GLY A 103 2.40 4.29 -4.46
CA GLY A 103 3.53 5.20 -4.67
C GLY A 103 4.87 4.46 -4.61
N CYS A 104 5.09 3.66 -3.56
CA CYS A 104 6.27 2.82 -3.41
C CYS A 104 6.40 1.80 -4.55
N ALA A 105 5.31 1.14 -4.95
CA ALA A 105 5.32 0.21 -6.08
C ALA A 105 5.75 0.88 -7.39
N MET A 106 5.31 2.12 -7.66
CA MET A 106 5.76 2.88 -8.84
C MET A 106 7.25 3.23 -8.78
N LEU A 107 7.77 3.59 -7.60
CA LEU A 107 9.20 3.87 -7.42
C LEU A 107 10.04 2.61 -7.67
N VAL A 108 9.64 1.47 -7.13
CA VAL A 108 10.30 0.18 -7.35
C VAL A 108 10.25 -0.19 -8.84
N LEU A 109 9.08 -0.08 -9.48
CA LEU A 109 8.92 -0.36 -10.90
C LEU A 109 9.79 0.54 -11.78
N ALA A 110 10.00 1.80 -11.40
CA ALA A 110 10.88 2.71 -12.12
C ALA A 110 12.35 2.26 -12.13
N GLY A 111 12.80 1.56 -11.08
CA GLY A 111 14.11 0.89 -11.07
C GLY A 111 14.11 -0.42 -11.87
N LEU A 112 13.04 -1.21 -11.76
CA LEU A 112 12.92 -2.51 -12.43
C LEU A 112 12.74 -2.40 -13.95
N ILE A 113 12.34 -1.25 -14.50
CA ILE A 113 12.10 -1.10 -15.94
C ILE A 113 13.35 -1.26 -16.81
N TYR A 114 14.54 -1.12 -16.21
CA TYR A 114 15.81 -1.36 -16.89
C TYR A 114 16.13 -2.86 -17.03
N LEU A 115 15.43 -3.73 -16.29
CA LEU A 115 15.59 -5.18 -16.37
C LEU A 115 14.77 -5.75 -17.54
N PRO A 116 15.21 -6.88 -18.12
CA PRO A 116 14.43 -7.57 -19.14
C PRO A 116 13.11 -8.08 -18.56
N ARG A 117 12.07 -8.16 -19.41
CA ARG A 117 10.69 -8.48 -19.00
C ARG A 117 10.56 -9.81 -18.23
N TRP A 118 11.38 -10.80 -18.55
CA TRP A 118 11.39 -12.08 -17.85
C TRP A 118 11.86 -11.94 -16.39
N ALA A 119 12.79 -11.02 -16.10
CA ALA A 119 13.28 -10.76 -14.75
C ALA A 119 12.21 -10.05 -13.92
N ILE A 120 11.45 -9.13 -14.52
CA ILE A 120 10.30 -8.47 -13.88
C ILE A 120 9.20 -9.51 -13.57
N ALA A 121 8.89 -10.39 -14.53
CA ALA A 121 7.88 -11.44 -14.34
C ALA A 121 8.27 -12.45 -13.25
N THR A 122 9.53 -12.90 -13.23
CA THR A 122 10.04 -13.80 -12.19
C THR A 122 10.05 -13.13 -10.82
N PHE A 123 10.44 -11.87 -10.72
CA PHE A 123 10.36 -11.09 -9.48
C PHE A 123 8.91 -11.01 -8.97
N ALA A 124 7.95 -10.68 -9.84
CA ALA A 124 6.54 -10.59 -9.46
C ALA A 124 5.96 -11.93 -8.99
N LEU A 125 6.22 -13.02 -9.72
CA LEU A 125 5.78 -14.37 -9.34
C LEU A 125 6.41 -14.80 -8.01
N THR A 126 7.72 -14.58 -7.85
CA THR A 126 8.44 -14.91 -6.61
C THR A 126 7.87 -14.14 -5.43
N MET A 127 7.55 -12.86 -5.61
CA MET A 127 6.92 -12.04 -4.58
C MET A 127 5.54 -12.58 -4.21
N ILE A 128 4.67 -12.89 -5.18
CA ILE A 128 3.31 -13.41 -4.92
C ILE A 128 3.35 -14.76 -4.19
N PHE A 129 4.15 -15.72 -4.66
CA PHE A 129 4.21 -17.05 -4.06
C PHE A 129 5.05 -17.09 -2.78
N GLY A 130 6.08 -16.24 -2.68
CA GLY A 130 6.98 -16.17 -1.54
C GLY A 130 6.47 -15.29 -0.39
N HIS A 131 5.52 -14.38 -0.64
CA HIS A 131 5.03 -13.45 0.38
C HIS A 131 4.52 -14.19 1.62
N ASN A 132 3.66 -15.19 1.45
CA ASN A 132 3.06 -15.92 2.58
C ASN A 132 4.06 -16.80 3.37
N LEU A 133 5.25 -17.08 2.82
CA LEU A 133 6.29 -17.80 3.56
C LEU A 133 6.92 -16.90 4.63
N LEU A 134 6.94 -15.58 4.38
CA LEU A 134 7.54 -14.60 5.27
C LEU A 134 6.64 -14.27 6.48
N ASP A 135 5.35 -14.63 6.44
CA ASP A 135 4.39 -14.37 7.53
C ASP A 135 4.82 -14.99 8.87
N SER A 136 5.58 -16.09 8.83
CA SER A 136 6.08 -16.77 10.04
C SER A 136 7.33 -16.13 10.67
N ILE A 137 7.95 -15.16 9.98
CA ILE A 137 9.20 -14.54 10.41
C ILE A 137 8.88 -13.25 11.18
N GLU A 138 9.17 -13.26 12.49
CA GLU A 138 9.13 -12.04 13.29
C GLU A 138 10.48 -11.31 13.18
N ALA A 139 10.47 -10.12 12.57
CA ALA A 139 11.67 -9.29 12.52
C ALA A 139 12.09 -8.82 13.92
N GLY A 140 13.38 -9.02 14.25
CA GLY A 140 13.95 -8.57 15.51
C GLY A 140 13.81 -7.06 15.75
N ASN A 141 13.84 -6.63 17.01
CA ASN A 141 13.50 -5.27 17.46
C ASN A 141 14.14 -4.13 16.64
N SER A 142 15.38 -4.29 16.15
CA SER A 142 16.07 -3.24 15.37
C SER A 142 15.54 -3.05 13.94
N TRP A 143 14.93 -4.07 13.33
CA TRP A 143 14.45 -4.05 11.93
C TRP A 143 12.92 -4.14 11.84
N ARG A 144 12.22 -4.26 12.98
CA ARG A 144 10.77 -4.38 13.06
C ARG A 144 10.02 -3.21 12.39
N TRP A 145 10.57 -2.00 12.43
CA TRP A 145 9.96 -0.85 11.75
C TRP A 145 9.91 -1.00 10.23
N LEU A 146 10.97 -1.51 9.60
CA LEU A 146 11.00 -1.83 8.16
C LEU A 146 10.04 -2.96 7.83
N TRP A 147 10.01 -3.99 8.67
CA TRP A 147 9.13 -5.13 8.50
C TRP A 147 7.65 -4.73 8.55
N VAL A 148 7.28 -3.83 9.45
CA VAL A 148 5.93 -3.29 9.56
C VAL A 148 5.58 -2.37 8.39
N MET A 149 6.53 -1.59 7.88
CA MET A 149 6.30 -0.77 6.69
C MET A 149 6.12 -1.62 5.42
N ALA A 150 6.84 -2.74 5.30
CA ALA A 150 6.93 -3.49 4.06
C ALA A 150 6.04 -4.74 3.97
N HIS A 151 5.72 -5.39 5.11
CA HIS A 151 5.17 -6.75 5.10
C HIS A 151 4.08 -7.02 6.13
N ALA A 152 4.26 -6.61 7.40
CA ALA A 152 3.33 -6.97 8.47
C ALA A 152 2.43 -5.78 8.92
N PRO A 153 1.12 -5.99 9.14
CA PRO A 153 0.29 -4.97 9.79
C PRO A 153 0.75 -4.76 11.22
N GLY A 154 1.07 -3.53 11.59
CA GLY A 154 1.56 -3.22 12.93
C GLY A 154 1.60 -1.73 13.22
N VAL A 155 1.56 -1.39 14.51
CA VAL A 155 1.72 -0.01 14.97
C VAL A 155 3.20 0.24 15.27
N ILE A 156 3.79 1.21 14.59
CA ILE A 156 5.13 1.69 14.88
C ILE A 156 4.99 2.73 15.99
N LYS A 157 5.37 2.37 17.23
CA LYS A 157 5.43 3.32 18.34
C LYS A 157 6.75 4.12 18.25
N PRO A 158 6.73 5.46 18.29
CA PRO A 158 7.95 6.27 18.21
C PRO A 158 8.81 6.27 19.49
N THR A 159 8.40 5.60 20.56
CA THR A 159 9.15 5.54 21.83
C THR A 159 9.70 4.13 22.11
N PRO A 160 11.00 4.00 22.41
CA PRO A 160 11.52 2.79 23.03
C PRO A 160 11.00 2.74 24.47
N THR A 161 10.39 1.62 24.86
CA THR A 161 10.36 1.23 26.28
C THR A 161 11.71 0.67 26.65
#